data_AF-R7NGP8-F1
#
_entry.id   AF-R7NGP8-F1
#
_cell.length_a   1.000
_cell.length_b   1.000
_cell.length_c   1.000
_cell.angle_alpha   90.00
_cell.angle_beta   90.00
_cell.angle_gamma   90.00
#
_symmetry.space_group_name_H-M   'P 1'
#
loop_
_entity.id
_entity.type
_entity.pdbx_description
1 polymer ?
#
loop_
_entity_poly.entity_id
_entity_poly.type
_entity_poly.pdbx_seq_one_letter_code
_entity_poly.pdbx_strand_id
1 'polypeptide(L)'
;MNGNFFGNPTFPTNTSSNTSNMTSPPGNYSYADSLPMEQSYIENILRLNKGKKVKAYFSYPDSTEWRDKVYDGVIEEAGRDHLIMSDPKTGDWYLLRMIYLDYVTFEEKIRYNHDYSDKTF
;
A
#
# COMPACT_ATOMS: atom_id res chain seq x y z
N MET A 1 -11.24 -2.13 -60.77
CA MET A 1 -12.19 -1.86 -59.67
C MET A 1 -11.79 -2.69 -58.47
N ASN A 2 -11.71 -2.05 -57.29
CA ASN A 2 -11.66 -2.62 -55.92
C ASN A 2 -10.50 -3.57 -55.57
N GLY A 3 -9.83 -3.50 -54.42
CA GLY A 3 -10.12 -2.86 -53.14
C GLY A 3 -9.81 -3.86 -52.01
N ASN A 4 -8.99 -3.45 -51.02
CA ASN A 4 -8.77 -3.92 -49.63
C ASN A 4 -9.21 -5.34 -49.17
N PHE A 5 -8.44 -5.95 -48.26
CA PHE A 5 -8.74 -6.04 -46.80
C PHE A 5 -7.78 -7.03 -46.09
N PHE A 6 -7.30 -6.60 -44.91
CA PHE A 6 -6.40 -7.35 -44.01
C PHE A 6 -7.11 -8.53 -43.32
N GLY A 7 -6.41 -9.64 -43.11
CA GLY A 7 -6.87 -10.79 -42.32
C GLY A 7 -5.92 -11.07 -41.15
N ASN A 8 -6.45 -11.00 -39.93
CA ASN A 8 -5.81 -11.33 -38.65
C ASN A 8 -5.66 -12.86 -38.50
N PRO A 9 -4.52 -13.41 -38.03
CA PRO A 9 -4.43 -14.85 -37.78
C PRO A 9 -4.97 -15.21 -36.40
N THR A 10 -5.95 -16.11 -36.37
CA THR A 10 -6.47 -16.83 -35.22
C THR A 10 -5.51 -17.93 -34.77
N PHE A 11 -5.37 -18.14 -33.45
CA PHE A 11 -4.61 -19.25 -32.87
C PHE A 11 -5.45 -20.54 -32.81
N PRO A 12 -4.89 -21.71 -33.12
CA PRO A 12 -5.56 -22.99 -32.89
C PRO A 12 -5.27 -23.53 -31.48
N THR A 13 -6.34 -23.91 -30.78
CA THR A 13 -6.30 -24.82 -29.62
C THR A 13 -6.17 -26.26 -30.09
N ASN A 14 -5.28 -27.05 -29.47
CA ASN A 14 -5.32 -28.52 -29.60
C ASN A 14 -5.30 -29.21 -28.24
N THR A 15 -6.20 -30.17 -28.10
CA THR A 15 -6.53 -30.97 -26.93
C THR A 15 -5.90 -32.36 -26.98
N SER A 16 -5.55 -32.84 -25.77
CA SER A 16 -5.54 -34.24 -25.31
C SER A 16 -4.25 -35.07 -25.36
N SER A 17 -3.89 -35.53 -24.15
CA SER A 17 -3.32 -36.82 -23.73
C SER A 17 -2.09 -37.40 -24.44
N ASN A 18 -0.98 -37.47 -23.70
CA ASN A 18 -0.39 -38.69 -23.13
C ASN A 18 1.15 -38.62 -23.09
N THR A 19 1.72 -38.94 -21.92
CA THR A 19 3.09 -39.46 -21.67
C THR A 19 4.34 -38.63 -22.01
N SER A 20 5.29 -38.73 -21.06
CA SER A 20 6.75 -38.53 -21.15
C SER A 20 7.34 -37.14 -20.89
N ASN A 21 7.87 -37.01 -19.66
CA ASN A 21 9.14 -36.39 -19.28
C ASN A 21 9.70 -35.28 -20.20
N MET A 22 9.49 -34.03 -19.81
CA MET A 22 10.43 -32.96 -20.16
C MET A 22 11.22 -32.56 -18.92
N THR A 23 12.44 -33.06 -18.86
CA THR A 23 13.54 -32.53 -18.05
C THR A 23 13.88 -31.13 -18.53
N SER A 24 13.46 -30.11 -17.77
CA SER A 24 13.96 -28.75 -17.93
C SER A 24 15.45 -28.69 -17.55
N PRO A 25 16.27 -27.87 -18.23
CA PRO A 25 17.70 -27.74 -17.93
C PRO A 25 17.92 -27.29 -16.47
N PRO A 26 18.80 -27.95 -15.70
CA PRO A 26 19.12 -27.52 -14.35
C PRO A 26 20.04 -26.30 -14.42
N GLY A 27 19.51 -25.10 -14.13
CA GLY A 27 20.39 -23.92 -14.12
C GLY A 27 19.75 -22.54 -14.04
N ASN A 28 18.47 -22.40 -13.70
CA ASN A 28 17.93 -21.05 -13.45
C ASN A 28 16.97 -21.05 -12.28
N TYR A 29 17.51 -21.31 -11.09
CA TYR A 29 16.90 -20.77 -9.88
C TYR A 29 17.23 -19.28 -9.88
N SER A 30 16.33 -18.49 -10.47
CA SER A 30 16.25 -17.05 -10.19
C SER A 30 15.80 -16.92 -8.74
N TYR A 31 16.71 -17.15 -7.79
CA TYR A 31 16.57 -16.61 -6.46
C TYR A 31 16.75 -15.11 -6.66
N ALA A 32 15.65 -14.42 -6.96
CA ALA A 32 15.56 -13.00 -6.72
C ALA A 32 15.69 -12.88 -5.20
N ASP A 33 16.93 -12.81 -4.73
CA ASP A 33 17.28 -12.34 -3.41
C ASP A 33 17.01 -10.84 -3.42
N SER A 34 15.72 -10.49 -3.55
CA SER A 34 15.24 -9.18 -3.16
C SER A 34 15.42 -9.15 -1.66
N LEU A 35 16.55 -8.60 -1.20
CA LEU A 35 16.69 -8.16 0.17
C LEU A 35 15.35 -7.52 0.58
N PRO A 36 14.76 -7.90 1.73
CA PRO A 36 13.49 -7.35 2.13
C PRO A 36 13.58 -5.82 2.07
N MET A 37 12.75 -5.20 1.24
CA MET A 37 12.65 -3.74 1.20
C MET A 37 12.36 -3.28 2.63
N GLU A 38 13.10 -2.27 3.11
CA GLU A 38 12.83 -1.67 4.41
C GLU A 38 11.33 -1.32 4.48
N GLN A 39 10.57 -1.94 5.38
CA GLN A 39 9.14 -1.71 5.55
C GLN A 39 8.86 -0.69 6.70
N SER A 40 9.88 0.08 7.13
CA SER A 40 9.79 1.13 8.17
C SER A 40 8.94 2.34 7.74
N TYR A 41 8.10 2.19 6.73
CA TYR A 41 7.31 3.26 6.17
C TYR A 41 6.20 3.68 7.14
N ILE A 42 5.89 4.98 7.15
CA ILE A 42 4.88 5.55 8.02
C ILE A 42 3.52 4.86 7.85
N GLU A 43 3.14 4.46 6.64
CA GLU A 43 1.90 3.72 6.39
C GLU A 43 1.86 2.37 7.08
N ASN A 44 2.99 1.65 7.16
CA ASN A 44 3.06 0.36 7.83
C ASN A 44 2.96 0.54 9.35
N ILE A 45 3.61 1.58 9.90
CA ILE A 45 3.47 1.94 11.30
C ILE A 45 2.01 2.27 11.60
N LEU A 46 1.33 3.07 10.77
CA LEU A 46 -0.08 3.40 10.99
C LEU A 46 -1.00 2.19 10.85
N ARG A 47 -0.76 1.27 9.91
CA ARG A 47 -1.49 -0.01 9.79
C ARG A 47 -1.38 -0.87 11.05
N LEU A 48 -0.17 -0.99 11.62
CA LEU A 48 0.05 -1.73 12.86
C LEU A 48 -0.71 -1.14 14.06
N ASN A 49 -1.12 0.14 13.95
CA ASN A 49 -1.82 0.88 14.98
C ASN A 49 -3.29 1.18 14.62
N LYS A 50 -3.89 0.43 13.69
CA LYS A 50 -5.35 0.44 13.49
C LYS A 50 -6.10 0.20 14.79
N GLY A 51 -7.20 0.94 14.97
CA GLY A 51 -8.05 0.93 16.17
C GLY A 51 -7.52 1.81 17.30
N LYS A 52 -6.32 2.40 17.19
CA LYS A 52 -5.80 3.30 18.22
C LYS A 52 -6.31 4.72 18.03
N LYS A 53 -6.57 5.38 19.16
CA LYS A 53 -6.88 6.81 19.20
C LYS A 53 -5.61 7.65 19.09
N VAL A 54 -5.63 8.62 18.18
CA VAL A 54 -4.50 9.48 17.84
C VAL A 54 -4.95 10.91 17.56
N LYS A 55 -3.98 11.83 17.59
CA LYS A 55 -4.11 13.14 16.95
C LYS A 55 -3.13 13.20 15.79
N ALA A 56 -3.63 13.46 14.59
CA ALA A 56 -2.83 13.63 13.39
C ALA A 56 -2.79 15.11 12.99
N TYR A 57 -1.60 15.66 12.81
CA TYR A 57 -1.36 17.08 12.57
C TYR A 57 -1.02 17.30 11.10
N PHE A 58 -1.76 18.20 10.47
CA PHE A 58 -1.70 18.45 9.04
C PHE A 58 -1.50 19.93 8.74
N SER A 59 -0.62 20.20 7.78
CA SER A 59 -0.37 21.52 7.21
C SER A 59 -0.74 21.53 5.72
N TYR A 60 -1.67 22.41 5.32
CA TYR A 60 -2.12 22.59 3.95
C TYR A 60 -1.61 23.95 3.41
N PRO A 61 -0.42 24.00 2.79
CA PRO A 61 0.31 25.24 2.55
C PRO A 61 -0.46 26.25 1.68
N ASP A 62 -1.19 25.77 0.68
CA ASP A 62 -1.95 26.62 -0.26
C ASP A 62 -3.37 26.95 0.25
N SER A 63 -3.73 26.49 1.44
CA SER A 63 -5.05 26.75 2.02
C SER A 63 -5.05 28.06 2.82
N THR A 64 -6.09 28.86 2.60
CA THR A 64 -6.37 30.08 3.39
C THR A 64 -7.22 29.77 4.62
N GLU A 65 -8.21 28.89 4.48
CA GLU A 65 -9.18 28.58 5.52
C GLU A 65 -8.77 27.38 6.39
N TRP A 66 -7.99 26.45 5.83
CA TRP A 66 -7.70 25.15 6.43
C TRP A 66 -6.19 24.91 6.53
N ARG A 67 -5.40 25.96 6.81
CA ARG A 67 -3.93 25.87 6.79
C ARG A 67 -3.40 24.85 7.78
N ASP A 68 -3.93 24.83 8.99
CA ASP A 68 -3.47 23.96 10.08
C ASP A 68 -4.68 23.18 10.62
N LYS A 69 -4.61 21.85 10.57
CA LYS A 69 -5.69 20.98 11.06
C LYS A 69 -5.15 19.88 11.97
N VAL A 70 -5.91 19.60 13.01
CA VAL A 70 -5.69 18.46 13.90
C VAL A 70 -6.90 17.55 13.79
N TYR A 71 -6.67 16.31 13.38
CA TYR A 71 -7.68 15.26 13.35
C TYR A 71 -7.51 14.40 14.61
N ASP A 72 -8.46 14.48 15.53
CA ASP A 72 -8.50 13.73 16.78
C ASP A 72 -9.50 12.57 16.62
N GLY A 73 -8.99 11.36 16.46
CA GLY A 73 -9.82 10.23 16.06
C GLY A 73 -9.11 8.90 16.15
N VAL A 74 -9.78 7.86 15.63
CA VAL A 74 -9.27 6.50 15.57
C VAL A 74 -8.68 6.23 14.20
N ILE A 75 -7.52 5.56 14.13
CA ILE A 75 -6.96 5.07 12.87
C ILE A 75 -7.81 3.90 12.38
N GLU A 76 -8.48 4.05 11.24
CA GLU A 76 -9.30 3.00 10.64
C GLU A 76 -8.53 2.22 9.56
N GLU A 77 -7.73 2.91 8.75
CA GLU A 77 -6.90 2.30 7.71
C GLU A 77 -5.76 3.24 7.30
N ALA A 78 -4.66 2.70 6.77
CA ALA A 78 -3.61 3.51 6.15
C ALA A 78 -3.15 2.90 4.81
N GLY A 79 -3.24 3.71 3.76
CA GLY A 79 -2.68 3.42 2.44
C GLY A 79 -1.27 3.99 2.29
N ARG A 80 -0.71 3.85 1.10
CA ARG A 80 0.60 4.45 0.75
C ARG A 80 0.54 5.98 0.75
N ASP A 81 -0.59 6.56 0.37
CA ASP A 81 -0.77 7.99 0.15
C ASP A 81 -1.90 8.60 0.99
N HIS A 82 -2.60 7.77 1.79
CA HIS A 82 -3.78 8.21 2.52
C HIS A 82 -3.92 7.56 3.90
N LEU A 83 -4.63 8.26 4.77
CA LEU A 83 -5.01 7.83 6.11
C LEU A 83 -6.53 7.95 6.22
N ILE A 84 -7.19 6.89 6.70
CA ILE A 84 -8.61 6.91 7.05
C ILE A 84 -8.74 6.98 8.57
N MET A 85 -9.48 7.97 9.04
CA MET A 85 -9.77 8.14 10.47
C MET A 85 -11.25 8.33 10.72
N SER A 86 -11.72 7.93 11.90
CA SER A 86 -13.06 8.24 12.39
C SER A 86 -12.98 9.13 13.64
N ASP A 87 -13.86 10.13 13.77
CA ASP A 87 -14.06 10.84 15.04
C ASP A 87 -15.27 10.22 15.76
N PRO A 88 -15.07 9.47 16.86
CA PRO A 88 -16.17 8.85 17.59
C PRO A 88 -17.08 9.86 18.31
N LYS A 89 -16.67 11.13 18.44
CA LYS A 89 -17.49 12.18 19.06
C LYS A 89 -18.51 12.75 18.10
N THR A 90 -18.13 12.95 16.84
CA THR A 90 -19.00 13.55 15.81
C THR A 90 -19.64 12.50 14.90
N GLY A 91 -19.03 11.32 14.76
CA GLY A 91 -19.39 10.30 13.78
C GLY A 91 -18.79 10.55 12.39
N ASP A 92 -17.93 11.55 12.24
CA ASP A 92 -17.30 11.89 10.97
C ASP A 92 -16.25 10.85 10.56
N TRP A 93 -16.13 10.69 9.24
CA TRP A 93 -15.06 9.91 8.61
C TRP A 93 -14.19 10.82 7.78
N TYR A 94 -12.89 10.69 7.95
CA TYR A 94 -11.88 11.46 7.25
C TYR A 94 -11.09 10.56 6.31
N LEU A 95 -10.98 10.96 5.05
CA LEU A 95 -10.00 10.46 4.09
C LEU A 95 -8.96 11.56 3.88
N LEU A 96 -7.75 11.32 4.36
CA LEU A 96 -6.69 12.33 4.45
C LEU A 96 -5.51 11.93 3.57
N ARG A 97 -4.98 12.88 2.78
CA ARG A 97 -3.76 12.64 1.99
C ARG A 97 -2.53 12.74 2.88
N MET A 98 -1.78 11.65 3.04
CA MET A 98 -0.60 11.59 3.92
C MET A 98 0.53 12.53 3.52
N ILE A 99 0.54 13.08 2.29
CA ILE A 99 1.54 14.07 1.87
C ILE A 99 1.50 15.37 2.68
N TYR A 100 0.38 15.65 3.36
CA TYR A 100 0.19 16.82 4.22
C TYR A 100 0.32 16.50 5.70
N LEU A 101 0.63 15.24 6.04
CA LEU A 101 0.79 14.80 7.43
C LEU A 101 2.17 15.23 7.94
N ASP A 102 2.18 16.03 9.00
CA ASP A 102 3.42 16.45 9.65
C ASP A 102 3.89 15.41 10.66
N TYR A 103 3.01 15.05 11.62
CA TYR A 103 3.27 14.05 12.64
C TYR A 103 1.98 13.51 13.28
N VAL A 104 2.11 12.43 14.06
CA VAL A 104 1.00 11.80 14.78
C VAL A 104 1.39 11.59 16.24
N THR A 105 0.51 11.98 17.17
CA THR A 105 0.65 11.63 18.60
C THR A 105 -0.34 10.54 18.98
N PHE A 106 0.13 9.57 19.74
CA PHE A 106 -0.67 8.46 20.24
C PHE A 106 -0.94 8.64 21.74
N GLU A 107 -2.15 8.30 22.18
CA GLU A 107 -2.50 8.29 23.62
C GLU A 107 -1.89 7.10 24.37
N GLU A 108 -1.42 6.09 23.62
CA GLU A 108 -0.75 4.91 24.14
C GLU A 108 0.54 4.59 23.38
N LYS A 109 1.34 3.65 23.87
CA LYS A 109 2.61 3.27 23.24
C LYS A 109 2.41 2.81 21.79
N ILE A 110 3.20 3.36 20.86
CA ILE A 110 3.16 3.00 19.44
C ILE A 110 3.54 1.53 19.25
N ARG A 111 2.75 0.79 18.48
CA ARG A 111 3.14 -0.54 17.99
C ARG A 111 4.10 -0.35 16.84
N TYR A 112 5.30 -0.89 17.00
CA TYR A 112 6.36 -0.84 16.00
C TYR A 112 6.99 -2.24 15.94
N ASN A 113 7.20 -2.76 14.74
CA ASN A 113 7.82 -4.07 14.54
C ASN A 113 8.98 -3.94 13.54
N HIS A 114 10.17 -4.38 13.96
CA HIS A 114 11.37 -4.46 13.15
C HIS A 114 11.39 -5.63 12.15
N ASP A 115 10.44 -6.56 12.18
CA ASP A 115 10.28 -7.52 11.08
C ASP A 115 9.79 -6.81 9.80
N TYR A 116 9.33 -5.56 9.95
CA TYR A 116 9.14 -4.60 8.87
C TYR A 116 10.32 -3.60 8.77
N SER A 117 11.42 -3.78 9.47
CA SER A 117 12.59 -2.92 9.36
C SER A 117 13.82 -3.73 9.72
N ASP A 118 14.41 -4.42 8.74
CA ASP A 118 15.59 -5.29 8.88
C ASP A 118 16.86 -4.51 9.30
N LYS A 119 16.82 -3.92 10.49
CA LYS A 119 17.96 -3.44 11.26
C LYS A 119 17.60 -3.61 12.73
N THR A 120 17.95 -4.77 13.27
CA THR A 120 18.27 -4.87 14.69
C THR A 120 19.45 -3.94 14.97
N PHE A 121 19.26 -2.96 15.85
CA PHE A 121 20.37 -2.20 16.44
C PHE A 121 20.98 -3.00 17.60
#